data_AF-A0A426Y0Z4-F1
#
_entry.id   AF-A0A426Y0Z4-F1
#
_cell.length_a   1.000
_cell.length_b   1.000
_cell.length_c   1.000
_cell.angle_alpha   90.00
_cell.angle_beta   90.00
_cell.angle_gamma   90.00
#
_symmetry.space_group_name_H-M   'P 1'
#
loop_
_entity.id
_entity.type
_entity.pdbx_description
1 polymer ?
#
loop_
_entity_poly.entity_id
_entity_poly.type
_entity_poly.pdbx_seq_one_letter_code
_entity_poly.pdbx_strand_id
1 'polypeptide(L)'
;MHPIYRLLHPHFRYTMEINALARAYLINADGIIEQTFSPGKYSLELCSVAYGKLWRFDTESLPADLILRGMAVEDQAAEHGLKLTIEDYPYAQDGLLIWSTIKQWVTDYVNYYYPDASHVKEDSELQEWWTEVRTKGHADKKDEPWWPVLNTQEDLIHVLTTIIWVASGHHAAVNFGQYHYAGYFPNRPTIARINMP
;
A
#
# COMPACT_ATOMS: atom_id res chain seq x y z
N MET A 1 12.84 -23.68 -0.84
CA MET A 1 11.52 -23.02 -0.71
C MET A 1 11.75 -21.80 0.17
N HIS A 2 11.71 -20.60 -0.42
CA HIS A 2 12.20 -19.37 0.21
C HIS A 2 11.33 -18.92 1.41
N PRO A 3 11.91 -18.49 2.55
CA PRO A 3 11.14 -18.10 3.74
C PRO A 3 10.26 -16.87 3.48
N ILE A 4 10.74 -15.89 2.70
CA ILE A 4 9.95 -14.68 2.37
C ILE A 4 8.78 -15.01 1.44
N TYR A 5 8.92 -15.97 0.53
CA TYR A 5 7.81 -16.43 -0.28
C TYR A 5 6.68 -16.98 0.60
N ARG A 6 7.01 -17.82 1.60
CA ARG A 6 6.01 -18.39 2.52
C ARG A 6 5.31 -17.32 3.34
N LEU A 7 6.05 -16.29 3.76
CA LEU A 7 5.49 -15.17 4.51
C LEU A 7 4.51 -14.35 3.67
N LEU A 8 4.87 -14.00 2.43
CA LEU A 8 4.07 -13.12 1.57
C LEU A 8 2.91 -13.84 0.86
N HIS A 9 3.07 -15.11 0.50
CA HIS A 9 2.13 -15.82 -0.36
C HIS A 9 0.66 -15.76 0.10
N PRO A 10 0.33 -15.93 1.40
CA PRO A 10 -1.05 -15.81 1.86
C PRO A 10 -1.68 -14.44 1.60
N HIS A 11 -0.88 -13.37 1.58
CA HIS A 11 -1.35 -11.99 1.37
C HIS A 11 -1.65 -11.66 -0.10
N PHE A 12 -1.24 -12.53 -1.04
CA PHE A 12 -1.51 -12.35 -2.47
C PHE A 12 -2.67 -13.20 -2.99
N ARG A 13 -3.40 -13.86 -2.08
CA ARG A 13 -4.54 -14.72 -2.43
C ARG A 13 -5.57 -13.92 -3.24
N TYR A 14 -5.88 -14.43 -4.43
CA TYR A 14 -6.84 -13.86 -5.39
C TYR A 14 -6.49 -12.47 -5.96
N THR A 15 -5.39 -11.83 -5.55
CA THR A 15 -5.02 -10.48 -6.03
C THR A 15 -4.91 -10.41 -7.55
N MET A 16 -4.26 -11.39 -8.19
CA MET A 16 -4.15 -11.40 -9.65
C MET A 16 -5.47 -11.70 -10.36
N GLU A 17 -6.30 -12.57 -9.78
CA GLU A 17 -7.59 -12.96 -10.34
C GLU A 17 -8.56 -11.79 -10.34
N ILE A 18 -8.73 -11.11 -9.20
CA ILE A 18 -9.62 -9.93 -9.13
C ILE A 18 -9.10 -8.79 -10.01
N ASN A 19 -7.77 -8.60 -10.10
CA ASN A 19 -7.20 -7.59 -10.99
C ASN A 19 -7.44 -7.92 -12.48
N ALA A 20 -7.43 -9.21 -12.86
CA ALA A 20 -7.77 -9.62 -14.22
C ALA A 20 -9.25 -9.35 -14.54
N LEU A 21 -10.16 -9.66 -13.62
CA LEU A 21 -11.58 -9.34 -13.76
C LEU A 21 -11.81 -7.83 -13.81
N ALA A 22 -11.10 -7.05 -12.99
CA ALA A 22 -11.17 -5.60 -13.02
C ALA A 22 -10.75 -5.04 -14.38
N ARG A 23 -9.65 -5.53 -14.96
CA ARG A 23 -9.23 -5.14 -16.32
C ARG A 23 -10.23 -5.54 -17.40
N ALA A 24 -10.97 -6.63 -17.22
CA ALA A 24 -11.92 -7.12 -18.22
C ALA A 24 -13.30 -6.44 -18.16
N TYR A 25 -13.75 -6.03 -16.96
CA TYR A 25 -15.13 -5.59 -16.74
C TYR A 25 -15.29 -4.26 -15.97
N LEU A 26 -14.30 -3.87 -15.17
CA LEU A 26 -14.41 -2.70 -14.27
C LEU A 26 -13.81 -1.45 -14.89
N ILE A 27 -12.54 -1.52 -15.30
CA ILE A 27 -11.73 -0.37 -15.74
C ILE A 27 -11.38 -0.38 -17.24
N ASN A 28 -11.97 -1.29 -18.02
CA ASN A 28 -11.87 -1.26 -19.48
C ASN A 28 -12.63 -0.07 -20.07
N ALA A 29 -12.37 0.22 -21.34
CA ALA A 29 -13.17 1.15 -22.14
C ALA A 29 -14.65 0.73 -22.11
N ASP A 30 -15.54 1.70 -21.86
CA ASP A 30 -16.96 1.46 -21.63
C ASP A 30 -17.24 0.46 -20.49
N GLY A 31 -16.30 0.27 -19.57
CA GLY A 31 -16.47 -0.52 -18.35
C GLY A 31 -17.29 0.21 -17.29
N ILE A 32 -17.50 -0.46 -16.14
CA ILE A 32 -18.31 0.10 -15.05
C ILE A 32 -17.79 1.47 -14.60
N ILE A 33 -16.48 1.65 -14.40
CA ILE A 33 -15.93 2.91 -13.89
C ILE A 33 -16.15 4.05 -14.90
N GLU A 34 -15.86 3.85 -16.18
CA GLU A 34 -16.05 4.90 -17.18
C GLU A 34 -17.51 5.31 -17.34
N GLN A 35 -18.45 4.38 -17.17
CA GLN A 35 -19.88 4.68 -17.28
C GLN A 35 -20.47 5.31 -16.00
N THR A 36 -19.83 5.14 -14.85
CA THR A 36 -20.43 5.47 -13.55
C THR A 36 -19.65 6.50 -12.73
N PHE A 37 -18.51 7.01 -13.20
CA PHE A 37 -17.73 8.06 -12.54
C PHE A 37 -17.51 9.28 -13.46
N SER A 38 -17.51 10.49 -12.88
CA SER A 38 -17.38 11.76 -13.63
C SER A 38 -16.23 11.82 -14.65
N PRO A 39 -15.03 11.28 -14.40
CA PRO A 39 -13.94 11.38 -15.38
C PRO A 39 -14.19 10.58 -16.67
N GLY A 40 -15.14 9.64 -16.68
CA GLY A 40 -15.45 8.82 -17.84
C GLY A 40 -14.22 8.10 -18.38
N LYS A 41 -14.00 8.19 -19.70
CA LYS A 41 -12.82 7.64 -20.40
C LYS A 41 -11.46 8.12 -19.88
N TYR A 42 -11.42 9.19 -19.09
CA TYR A 42 -10.18 9.73 -18.49
C TYR A 42 -9.88 9.13 -17.11
N SER A 43 -10.74 8.24 -16.58
CA SER A 43 -10.60 7.70 -15.22
C SER A 43 -9.26 6.97 -15.02
N LEU A 44 -8.88 6.08 -15.95
CA LEU A 44 -7.63 5.33 -15.83
C LEU A 44 -6.40 6.20 -16.07
N GLU A 45 -6.50 7.18 -16.98
CA GLU A 45 -5.44 8.17 -17.22
C GLU A 45 -5.15 8.99 -15.96
N LEU A 46 -6.19 9.40 -15.23
CA LEU A 46 -6.03 10.10 -13.96
C LEU A 46 -5.24 9.27 -12.94
N CYS A 47 -5.50 7.96 -12.85
CA CYS A 47 -4.72 7.06 -12.00
C CYS A 47 -3.24 6.98 -12.43
N SER A 48 -2.96 6.96 -13.73
CA SER A 48 -1.59 7.01 -14.26
C SER A 48 -0.87 8.30 -13.89
N VAL A 49 -1.54 9.45 -14.02
CA VAL A 49 -1.00 10.75 -13.59
C VAL A 49 -0.75 10.77 -12.08
N ALA A 50 -1.66 10.22 -11.28
CA ALA A 50 -1.49 10.13 -9.83
C ALA A 50 -0.32 9.21 -9.45
N TYR A 51 -0.17 8.06 -10.10
CA TYR A 51 1.01 7.20 -9.94
C TYR A 51 2.29 7.94 -10.30
N GLY A 52 2.28 8.70 -11.41
CA GLY A 52 3.38 9.54 -11.84
C GLY A 52 3.83 10.56 -10.79
N LYS A 53 2.87 11.28 -10.18
CA LYS A 53 3.13 12.44 -9.34
C LYS A 53 3.20 12.18 -7.84
N LEU A 54 2.47 11.18 -7.34
CA LEU A 54 2.17 11.05 -5.92
C LEU A 54 2.68 9.75 -5.32
N TRP A 55 2.63 8.63 -6.08
CA TRP A 55 2.97 7.33 -5.52
C TRP A 55 4.47 7.19 -5.25
N ARG A 56 4.81 6.77 -4.03
CA ARG A 56 6.16 6.40 -3.60
C ARG A 56 6.09 5.28 -2.59
N PHE A 57 6.90 4.24 -2.76
CA PHE A 57 6.86 3.06 -1.90
C PHE A 57 7.17 3.37 -0.42
N ASP A 58 8.13 4.27 -0.15
CA ASP A 58 8.53 4.64 1.21
C ASP A 58 7.40 5.34 1.99
N THR A 59 6.45 5.94 1.29
CA THR A 59 5.29 6.62 1.88
C THR A 59 4.03 5.76 1.94
N GLU A 60 4.04 4.53 1.43
CA GLU A 60 2.90 3.59 1.54
C GLU A 60 2.83 2.91 2.92
N SER A 61 3.87 3.05 3.75
CA SER A 61 3.79 2.66 5.16
C SER A 61 2.85 3.61 5.91
N LEU A 62 1.97 3.06 6.77
CA LEU A 62 1.00 3.90 7.50
C LEU A 62 1.68 5.04 8.30
N PRO A 63 2.80 4.80 9.04
CA PRO A 63 3.48 5.88 9.73
C PRO A 63 3.97 6.99 8.80
N ALA A 64 4.59 6.65 7.68
CA ALA A 64 5.13 7.64 6.75
C ALA A 64 4.00 8.43 6.06
N ASP A 65 2.90 7.78 5.68
CA ASP A 65 1.71 8.45 5.15
C ASP A 65 1.13 9.48 6.15
N LEU A 66 0.98 9.08 7.43
CA LEU A 66 0.44 9.96 8.47
C LEU A 66 1.34 11.19 8.68
N ILE A 67 2.66 11.01 8.73
CA ILE A 67 3.61 12.12 8.86
C ILE A 67 3.54 13.02 7.61
N LEU A 68 3.59 12.43 6.41
CA LEU A 68 3.61 13.16 5.15
C LEU A 68 2.39 14.09 5.00
N ARG A 69 1.22 13.63 5.44
CA ARG A 69 -0.02 14.42 5.40
C ARG A 69 -0.18 15.39 6.58
N GLY A 70 0.81 15.46 7.49
CA GLY A 70 0.76 16.29 8.70
C GLY A 70 -0.21 15.79 9.77
N MET A 71 -0.61 14.52 9.71
CA MET A 71 -1.56 13.88 10.63
C MET A 71 -0.87 13.22 11.83
N ALA A 72 0.46 13.14 11.83
CA ALA A 72 1.25 12.69 12.96
C ALA A 72 2.65 13.32 12.96
N VAL A 73 3.30 13.29 14.12
CA VAL A 73 4.73 13.58 14.28
C VAL A 73 5.40 12.42 15.01
N GLU A 74 6.69 12.21 14.79
CA GLU A 74 7.47 11.23 15.55
C GLU A 74 7.50 11.59 17.03
N ASP A 75 7.21 10.61 17.88
CA ASP A 75 7.28 10.73 19.34
C ASP A 75 7.67 9.37 19.92
N GLN A 76 8.91 9.25 20.40
CA GLN A 76 9.44 8.01 20.97
C GLN A 76 8.73 7.60 22.26
N ALA A 77 8.04 8.52 22.93
CA ALA A 77 7.27 8.22 24.14
C ALA A 77 5.86 7.70 23.81
N ALA A 78 5.38 7.85 22.58
CA ALA A 78 4.09 7.35 22.15
C ALA A 78 4.15 5.85 21.83
N GLU A 79 3.04 5.14 22.08
CA GLU A 79 2.93 3.67 21.97
C GLU A 79 3.39 3.12 20.62
N HIS A 80 3.10 3.84 19.53
CA HIS A 80 3.46 3.42 18.17
C HIS A 80 4.59 4.27 17.56
N GLY A 81 5.34 5.00 18.39
CA GLY A 81 6.39 5.92 17.96
C GLY A 81 5.87 7.19 17.27
N LEU A 82 4.57 7.42 17.28
CA LEU A 82 3.90 8.55 16.65
C LEU A 82 2.89 9.20 17.58
N LYS A 83 2.87 10.53 17.59
CA LYS A 83 1.80 11.34 18.16
C LYS A 83 0.91 11.86 17.05
N LEU A 84 -0.37 11.50 17.09
CA LEU A 84 -1.36 11.97 16.11
C LEU A 84 -1.69 13.46 16.31
N THR A 85 -1.84 14.19 15.21
CA THR A 85 -2.32 15.58 15.21
C THR A 85 -3.78 15.66 15.63
N ILE A 86 -4.59 14.68 15.21
CA ILE A 86 -5.97 14.51 15.62
C ILE A 86 -5.99 13.25 16.48
N GLU A 87 -6.19 13.42 17.78
CA GLU A 87 -6.19 12.30 18.72
C GLU A 87 -7.27 11.29 18.33
N ASP A 88 -8.53 11.72 18.19
CA ASP A 88 -9.66 10.88 17.75
C ASP A 88 -9.72 10.73 16.21
N TYR A 89 -8.70 10.09 15.63
CA TYR A 89 -8.67 9.71 14.22
C TYR A 89 -8.75 8.18 14.07
N PRO A 90 -9.96 7.60 13.92
CA PRO A 90 -10.15 6.14 13.99
C PRO A 90 -9.31 5.32 12.99
N TYR A 91 -9.23 5.75 11.73
CA TYR A 91 -8.39 5.06 10.73
C TYR A 91 -6.91 5.01 11.15
N ALA A 92 -6.39 6.12 11.70
CA ALA A 92 -4.99 6.19 12.11
C ALA A 92 -4.74 5.39 13.39
N GLN A 93 -5.60 5.53 14.41
CA GLN A 93 -5.48 4.78 15.67
C GLN A 93 -5.54 3.27 15.43
N ASP A 94 -6.63 2.78 14.82
CA ASP A 94 -6.82 1.34 14.57
C ASP A 94 -5.77 0.82 13.58
N GLY A 95 -5.45 1.64 12.57
CA GLY A 95 -4.42 1.32 11.59
C GLY A 95 -3.05 1.13 12.24
N LEU A 96 -2.66 1.97 13.20
CA LEU A 96 -1.37 1.88 13.88
C LEU A 96 -1.27 0.64 14.78
N LEU A 97 -2.38 0.21 15.39
CA LEU A 97 -2.43 -1.07 16.10
C LEU A 97 -2.19 -2.26 15.16
N ILE A 98 -2.84 -2.27 13.99
CA ILE A 98 -2.65 -3.33 12.99
C ILE A 98 -1.22 -3.27 12.40
N TRP A 99 -0.75 -2.08 12.04
CA TRP A 99 0.60 -1.88 11.51
C TRP A 99 1.68 -2.35 12.48
N SER A 100 1.60 -1.96 13.75
CA SER A 100 2.58 -2.37 14.77
C SER A 100 2.57 -3.88 15.00
N THR A 101 1.39 -4.51 14.96
CA THR A 101 1.24 -5.97 15.05
C THR A 101 1.88 -6.68 13.85
N ILE A 102 1.62 -6.21 12.63
CA ILE A 102 2.25 -6.76 11.41
C ILE A 102 3.76 -6.59 11.50
N LYS A 103 4.23 -5.39 11.85
CA LYS A 103 5.67 -5.10 11.96
C LYS A 103 6.33 -6.04 12.95
N GLN A 104 5.75 -6.24 14.14
CA GLN A 104 6.29 -7.15 15.15
C GLN A 104 6.39 -8.58 14.62
N TRP A 105 5.33 -9.10 14.00
CA TRP A 105 5.33 -10.44 13.39
C TRP A 105 6.42 -10.58 12.31
N VAL A 106 6.53 -9.59 11.41
CA VAL A 106 7.54 -9.58 10.36
C VAL A 106 8.94 -9.51 10.95
N THR A 107 9.17 -8.68 11.97
CA THR A 107 10.45 -8.57 12.68
C THR A 107 10.88 -9.93 13.25
N ASP A 108 9.99 -10.59 13.99
CA ASP A 108 10.31 -11.89 14.60
C ASP A 108 10.59 -12.96 13.54
N TYR A 109 9.81 -12.97 12.45
CA TYR A 109 10.01 -13.90 11.34
C TYR A 109 11.33 -13.64 10.58
N VAL A 110 11.61 -12.39 10.23
CA VAL A 110 12.84 -12.01 9.51
C VAL A 110 14.06 -12.32 10.34
N ASN A 111 14.07 -11.94 11.62
CA ASN A 111 15.22 -12.16 12.50
C ASN A 111 15.48 -13.65 12.78
N TYR A 112 14.47 -14.51 12.65
CA TYR A 112 14.66 -15.96 12.71
C TYR A 112 15.42 -16.52 11.50
N TYR A 113 15.13 -16.05 10.28
CA TYR A 113 15.75 -16.56 9.05
C TYR A 113 17.01 -15.80 8.61
N TYR A 114 17.11 -14.53 8.98
CA TYR A 114 18.22 -13.64 8.65
C TYR A 114 18.77 -13.07 9.96
N PRO A 115 19.77 -13.71 10.59
CA PRO A 115 20.30 -13.28 11.89
C PRO A 115 21.06 -11.95 11.85
N ASP A 116 21.59 -11.59 10.68
CA ASP A 116 22.36 -10.37 10.46
C ASP A 116 22.20 -9.85 9.01
N ALA A 117 22.79 -8.68 8.75
CA ALA A 117 22.71 -8.01 7.46
C ALA A 117 23.40 -8.75 6.30
N SER A 118 24.44 -9.57 6.55
CA SER A 118 25.11 -10.26 5.44
C SER A 118 24.19 -11.32 4.83
N HIS A 119 23.39 -12.00 5.66
CA HIS A 119 22.42 -12.99 5.19
C HIS A 119 21.36 -12.37 4.26
N VAL A 120 20.98 -11.10 4.48
CA VAL A 120 20.06 -10.38 3.56
C VAL A 120 20.75 -10.03 2.24
N LYS A 121 22.00 -9.55 2.30
CA LYS A 121 22.77 -9.13 1.12
C LYS A 121 23.18 -10.29 0.23
N GLU A 122 23.51 -11.42 0.83
CA GLU A 122 24.04 -12.60 0.14
C GLU A 122 22.93 -13.51 -0.41
N ASP A 123 21.68 -13.30 -0.01
CA ASP A 123 20.52 -14.02 -0.54
C ASP A 123 20.18 -13.54 -1.97
N SER A 124 20.69 -14.27 -2.96
CA SER A 124 20.50 -13.93 -4.37
C SER A 124 19.04 -13.94 -4.80
N GLU A 125 18.22 -14.88 -4.31
CA GLU A 125 16.79 -14.94 -4.66
C GLU A 125 16.08 -13.68 -4.15
N LEU A 126 16.37 -13.25 -2.93
CA LEU A 126 15.81 -12.05 -2.33
C LEU A 126 16.25 -10.77 -3.05
N GLN A 127 17.55 -10.65 -3.37
CA GLN A 127 18.09 -9.49 -4.08
C GLN A 127 17.54 -9.37 -5.51
N GLU A 128 17.46 -10.49 -6.24
CA GLU A 128 16.88 -10.53 -7.58
C GLU A 128 15.39 -10.20 -7.56
N TRP A 129 14.63 -10.74 -6.61
CA TRP A 129 13.22 -10.44 -6.43
C TRP A 129 12.99 -8.93 -6.23
N TRP A 130 13.69 -8.30 -5.30
CA TRP A 130 13.49 -6.87 -5.04
C TRP A 130 13.95 -5.99 -6.20
N THR A 131 15.04 -6.40 -6.88
CA THR A 131 15.50 -5.75 -8.10
C THR A 131 14.45 -5.83 -9.21
N GLU A 132 13.80 -6.98 -9.40
CA GLU A 132 12.76 -7.17 -10.40
C GLU A 132 11.49 -6.36 -10.08
N VAL A 133 11.04 -6.35 -8.82
CA VAL A 133 9.91 -5.52 -8.38
C VAL A 133 10.13 -4.06 -8.76
N ARG A 134 11.31 -3.50 -8.49
CA ARG A 134 11.64 -2.11 -8.82
C ARG A 134 11.81 -1.88 -10.33
N THR A 135 12.59 -2.73 -11.00
CA THR A 135 13.07 -2.44 -12.37
C THR A 135 12.16 -2.98 -13.48
N LYS A 136 11.28 -3.92 -13.16
CA LYS A 136 10.29 -4.51 -14.08
C LYS A 136 8.86 -4.25 -13.61
N GLY A 137 8.57 -4.51 -12.33
CA GLY A 137 7.23 -4.29 -11.77
C GLY A 137 6.83 -2.81 -11.76
N HIS A 138 7.75 -1.94 -11.32
CA HIS A 138 7.59 -0.49 -11.25
C HIS A 138 8.60 0.26 -12.14
N ALA A 139 8.82 -0.24 -13.35
CA ALA A 139 9.89 0.22 -14.25
C ALA A 139 9.91 1.75 -14.49
N ASP A 140 8.75 2.39 -14.57
CA ASP A 140 8.60 3.85 -14.76
C ASP A 140 9.15 4.68 -13.60
N LYS A 141 9.40 4.06 -12.45
CA LYS A 141 9.92 4.67 -11.21
C LYS A 141 11.22 4.03 -10.74
N LYS A 142 11.87 3.20 -11.56
CA LYS A 142 13.04 2.41 -11.14
C LYS A 142 14.23 3.23 -10.63
N ASP A 143 14.36 4.49 -11.09
CA ASP A 143 15.47 5.39 -10.80
C ASP A 143 15.17 6.36 -9.65
N GLU A 144 13.99 6.25 -9.04
CA GLU A 144 13.59 7.11 -7.93
C GLU A 144 14.45 6.84 -6.67
N PRO A 145 14.92 7.88 -5.97
CA PRO A 145 15.90 7.73 -4.89
C PRO A 145 15.32 7.16 -3.60
N TRP A 146 14.00 7.13 -3.46
CA TRP A 146 13.31 6.69 -2.26
C TRP A 146 13.10 5.17 -2.18
N TRP A 147 13.48 4.41 -3.21
CA TRP A 147 13.44 2.94 -3.13
C TRP A 147 14.36 2.43 -2.01
N PRO A 148 13.84 1.61 -1.08
CA PRO A 148 14.67 0.92 -0.10
C PRO A 148 15.79 0.12 -0.76
N VAL A 149 17.01 0.24 -0.23
CA VAL A 149 18.15 -0.60 -0.64
C VAL A 149 18.18 -1.79 0.31
N LEU A 150 17.95 -3.00 -0.20
CA LEU A 150 17.69 -4.18 0.61
C LEU A 150 18.98 -4.79 1.18
N ASN A 151 19.56 -4.14 2.18
CA ASN A 151 20.88 -4.47 2.71
C ASN A 151 20.85 -5.04 4.13
N THR A 152 19.79 -4.77 4.88
CA THR A 152 19.70 -5.10 6.30
C THR A 152 18.37 -5.77 6.63
N GLN A 153 18.29 -6.36 7.82
CA GLN A 153 17.02 -6.85 8.35
C GLN A 153 15.98 -5.74 8.43
N GLU A 154 16.36 -4.53 8.86
CA GLU A 154 15.43 -3.39 8.95
C GLU A 154 14.86 -2.98 7.58
N ASP A 155 15.70 -2.97 6.53
CA ASP A 155 15.23 -2.70 5.17
C ASP A 155 14.19 -3.75 4.73
N LEU A 156 14.49 -5.03 4.99
CA LEU A 156 13.60 -6.14 4.64
C LEU A 156 12.30 -6.11 5.45
N ILE A 157 12.39 -5.86 6.76
CA ILE A 157 11.24 -5.72 7.65
C ILE A 157 10.35 -4.58 7.17
N HIS A 158 10.92 -3.43 6.83
CA HIS A 158 10.16 -2.29 6.32
C HIS A 158 9.43 -2.64 5.01
N VAL A 159 10.15 -3.21 4.02
CA VAL A 159 9.57 -3.60 2.73
C VAL A 159 8.41 -4.59 2.91
N LEU A 160 8.62 -5.64 3.71
CA LEU A 160 7.62 -6.69 3.91
C LEU A 160 6.42 -6.18 4.70
N THR A 161 6.65 -5.38 5.74
CA THR A 161 5.56 -4.78 6.54
C THR A 161 4.69 -3.89 5.66
N THR A 162 5.30 -3.05 4.81
CA THR A 162 4.57 -2.18 3.86
C THR A 162 3.73 -3.00 2.89
N ILE A 163 4.29 -4.04 2.28
CA ILE A 163 3.54 -4.91 1.34
C ILE A 163 2.35 -5.58 2.04
N ILE A 164 2.58 -6.17 3.22
CA ILE A 164 1.54 -6.86 3.97
C ILE A 164 0.45 -5.88 4.42
N TRP A 165 0.82 -4.69 4.89
CA TRP A 165 -0.11 -3.62 5.25
C TRP A 165 -1.00 -3.21 4.07
N VAL A 166 -0.40 -2.93 2.91
CA VAL A 166 -1.14 -2.54 1.70
C VAL A 166 -2.12 -3.62 1.29
N ALA A 167 -1.68 -4.88 1.27
CA ALA A 167 -2.50 -6.03 0.88
C ALA A 167 -3.59 -6.41 1.90
N SER A 168 -3.52 -5.91 3.14
CA SER A 168 -4.45 -6.26 4.21
C SER A 168 -5.15 -5.02 4.79
N GLY A 169 -4.58 -4.40 5.83
CA GLY A 169 -5.19 -3.31 6.59
C GLY A 169 -5.59 -2.12 5.74
N HIS A 170 -4.71 -1.67 4.83
CA HIS A 170 -5.01 -0.55 3.96
C HIS A 170 -6.14 -0.88 2.97
N HIS A 171 -6.01 -1.98 2.23
CA HIS A 171 -7.05 -2.41 1.27
C HIS A 171 -8.40 -2.60 1.97
N ALA A 172 -8.43 -3.23 3.15
CA ALA A 172 -9.66 -3.41 3.91
C ALA A 172 -10.33 -2.07 4.27
N ALA A 173 -9.54 -1.09 4.72
CA ALA A 173 -10.03 0.24 5.11
C ALA A 173 -10.68 1.01 3.94
N VAL A 174 -10.18 0.85 2.71
CA VAL A 174 -10.73 1.53 1.52
C VAL A 174 -11.78 0.72 0.76
N ASN A 175 -11.89 -0.58 1.03
CA ASN A 175 -12.77 -1.49 0.29
C ASN A 175 -14.10 -1.78 1.01
N PHE A 176 -14.08 -2.29 2.24
CA PHE A 176 -15.30 -2.82 2.89
C PHE A 176 -16.30 -1.74 3.34
N GLY A 177 -15.86 -0.49 3.40
CA GLY A 177 -16.72 0.66 3.66
C GLY A 177 -17.51 1.15 2.45
N GLN A 178 -17.18 0.71 1.22
CA GLN A 178 -17.74 1.28 -0.01
C GLN A 178 -19.27 1.27 -0.01
N TYR A 179 -19.92 0.13 0.22
CA TYR A 179 -21.38 0.06 0.21
C TYR A 179 -22.01 0.77 1.42
N HIS A 180 -21.41 0.67 2.61
CA HIS A 180 -21.94 1.32 3.81
C HIS A 180 -22.04 2.84 3.69
N TYR A 181 -21.04 3.47 3.06
CA TYR A 181 -21.04 4.93 2.87
C TYR A 181 -21.60 5.37 1.51
N ALA A 182 -21.41 4.61 0.43
CA ALA A 182 -21.81 4.99 -0.92
C ALA A 182 -23.07 4.29 -1.45
N GLY A 183 -23.63 3.34 -0.70
CA GLY A 183 -24.89 2.68 -1.06
C GLY A 183 -26.08 3.64 -1.11
N TYR A 184 -26.02 4.73 -0.33
CA TYR A 184 -26.89 5.88 -0.50
C TYR A 184 -26.21 6.95 -1.36
N PHE A 185 -26.57 7.01 -2.64
CA PHE A 185 -25.89 7.82 -3.65
C PHE A 185 -25.67 9.30 -3.25
N PRO A 186 -26.63 10.01 -2.63
CA PRO A 186 -26.41 11.40 -2.23
C PRO A 186 -25.28 11.63 -1.23
N ASN A 187 -24.89 10.61 -0.45
CA ASN A 187 -23.79 10.72 0.51
C ASN A 187 -22.40 10.64 -0.16
N ARG A 188 -22.28 9.88 -1.27
CA ARG A 188 -21.05 9.73 -2.04
C ARG A 188 -21.37 9.68 -3.55
N PRO A 189 -21.78 10.79 -4.16
CA PRO A 189 -22.11 10.80 -5.58
C PRO A 189 -20.84 10.62 -6.43
N THR A 190 -20.88 9.70 -7.39
CA THR A 190 -19.75 9.43 -8.29
C THR A 190 -19.80 10.26 -9.57
N ILE A 191 -20.95 10.89 -9.88
CA ILE A 191 -21.18 11.73 -11.06
C ILE A 191 -21.83 13.05 -10.65
N ALA A 192 -21.30 14.16 -11.19
CA ALA A 192 -22.00 15.45 -11.29
C ALA A 192 -22.33 15.72 -12.77
N ARG A 193 -23.58 16.11 -13.07
CA ARG A 193 -24.08 16.26 -14.46
C ARG A 193 -24.27 17.70 -14.91
N ILE A 194 -24.30 18.64 -13.97
CA ILE A 194 -24.53 20.06 -14.21
C ILE A 194 -23.53 20.86 -13.38
N ASN A 195 -23.14 22.03 -13.88
CA ASN A 195 -22.33 22.96 -13.11
C ASN A 195 -23.15 23.54 -11.94
N MET A 196 -22.44 24.07 -10.94
CA MET A 196 -23.09 24.92 -9.95
C MET A 196 -23.79 26.09 -10.66
N PRO A 197 -25.04 26.42 -10.27
CA PRO A 197 -25.79 27.51 -10.86
C PRO A 197 -25.12 28.87 -10.64
#